data_AF-A0AA48GZY7-F1
#
_entry.id   AF-A0AA48GZY7-F1
#
_cell.length_a   1.000
_cell.length_b   1.000
_cell.length_c   1.000
_cell.angle_alpha   90.00
_cell.angle_beta   90.00
_cell.angle_gamma   90.00
#
_symmetry.space_group_name_H-M   'P 1'
#
loop_
_entity.id
_entity.type
_entity.pdbx_description
1 polymer ?
#
loop_
_entity_poly.entity_id
_entity_poly.type
_entity_poly.pdbx_seq_one_letter_code
_entity_poly.pdbx_strand_id
1 'polypeptide(L)'
;MRPDTTPELVTEAVAELIALGAAIASNNQEAFQRHNFRLHRLGVAREDRIQAVNIALQVKMAPHRNLVEMAEAYLMGGEEPTEGGCGGGCGCSGEEEGCCDEGGCGEGGCGCGA
;
A
#
# COMPACT_ATOMS: atom_id res chain seq x y z
N MET A 1 43.09 12.04 -7.85
CA MET A 1 41.82 11.40 -7.47
C MET A 1 40.70 12.16 -8.17
N ARG A 2 40.04 11.60 -9.19
CA ARG A 2 38.81 12.20 -9.75
C ARG A 2 37.64 11.64 -8.93
N PRO A 3 36.66 12.45 -8.50
CA PRO A 3 35.47 11.91 -7.86
C PRO A 3 34.69 11.09 -8.89
N ASP A 4 34.44 9.82 -8.60
CA ASP A 4 33.42 9.03 -9.29
C ASP A 4 32.06 9.62 -8.94
N THR A 5 31.57 10.53 -9.78
CA THR A 5 30.16 10.95 -9.74
C THR A 5 29.33 9.80 -10.30
N THR A 6 28.79 8.96 -9.41
CA THR A 6 27.78 7.97 -9.78
C THR A 6 26.59 8.70 -10.39
N PRO A 7 26.10 8.28 -11.58
CA PRO A 7 24.95 8.93 -12.20
C PRO A 7 23.73 8.83 -11.28
N GLU A 8 23.01 9.94 -11.13
CA GLU A 8 21.76 9.96 -10.37
C GLU A 8 20.74 9.03 -11.04
N LEU A 9 20.25 8.03 -10.29
CA LEU A 9 19.26 7.07 -10.78
C LEU A 9 17.91 7.73 -11.06
N VAL A 10 17.52 8.68 -10.23
CA VAL A 10 16.26 9.42 -10.37
C VAL A 10 16.50 10.59 -11.30
N THR A 11 16.46 10.31 -12.61
CA THR A 11 16.46 11.36 -13.63
C THR A 11 15.14 12.12 -13.62
N GLU A 12 15.06 13.26 -14.32
CA GLU A 12 13.83 14.04 -14.47
C GLU A 12 12.66 13.18 -14.99
N ALA A 13 12.92 12.32 -15.99
CA ALA A 13 11.91 11.41 -16.54
C ALA A 13 11.41 10.39 -15.49
N VAL A 14 12.33 9.85 -14.68
CA VAL A 14 11.98 8.93 -13.59
C VAL A 14 11.18 9.64 -12.50
N ALA A 15 11.58 10.86 -12.13
CA ALA A 15 10.87 11.69 -11.17
C ALA A 15 9.43 11.99 -11.62
N GLU A 16 9.25 12.33 -12.90
CA GLU A 16 7.93 12.60 -13.47
C GLU A 16 7.08 11.32 -13.57
N LEU A 17 7.65 10.14 -13.82
CA LEU A 17 6.94 8.85 -13.77
C LEU A 17 6.48 8.52 -12.34
N ILE A 18 7.34 8.76 -11.34
CA ILE A 18 6.98 8.61 -9.92
C ILE A 18 5.83 9.56 -9.58
N ALA A 19 5.92 10.82 -9.98
CA ALA A 19 4.88 11.82 -9.73
C ALA A 19 3.55 11.48 -10.43
N LEU A 20 3.60 10.95 -11.66
CA LEU A 20 2.43 10.44 -12.38
C LEU A 20 1.74 9.31 -11.60
N GLY A 21 2.52 8.35 -11.11
CA GLY A 21 2.02 7.25 -10.30
C GLY A 21 1.39 7.75 -8.99
N ALA A 22 2.09 8.64 -8.27
CA ALA A 22 1.59 9.25 -7.05
C ALA A 22 0.25 9.96 -7.25
N ALA A 23 0.09 10.69 -8.36
CA ALA A 23 -1.17 11.37 -8.70
C ALA A 23 -2.35 10.39 -8.88
N ILE A 24 -2.12 9.22 -9.50
CA ILE A 24 -3.15 8.16 -9.62
C ILE A 24 -3.48 7.54 -8.27
N ALA A 25 -2.46 7.25 -7.47
CA ALA A 25 -2.63 6.68 -6.13
C ALA A 25 -3.46 7.62 -5.23
N SER A 26 -3.26 8.94 -5.36
CA SER A 26 -3.93 9.97 -4.57
C SER A 26 -5.23 10.51 -5.19
N ASN A 27 -5.73 9.93 -6.28
CA ASN A 27 -6.92 10.43 -7.02
C ASN A 27 -6.81 11.91 -7.49
N ASN A 28 -5.61 12.43 -7.76
CA ASN A 28 -5.41 13.83 -8.14
C ASN A 28 -5.35 14.00 -9.66
N GLN A 29 -6.49 14.30 -10.28
CA GLN A 29 -6.64 14.42 -11.72
C GLN A 29 -5.77 15.55 -12.33
N GLU A 30 -5.68 16.71 -11.66
CA GLU A 30 -4.90 17.84 -12.16
C GLU A 30 -3.40 17.51 -12.19
N ALA A 31 -2.89 16.90 -11.10
CA ALA A 31 -1.50 16.46 -11.03
C ALA A 31 -1.21 15.41 -12.10
N PHE A 32 -2.12 14.44 -12.32
CA PHE A 32 -1.98 13.43 -13.36
C PHE A 32 -1.82 14.06 -14.75
N GLN A 33 -2.69 15.01 -15.10
CA GLN A 33 -2.63 15.68 -16.40
C GLN A 33 -1.31 16.45 -16.59
N ARG A 34 -0.86 17.17 -15.55
CA ARG A 34 0.39 17.93 -15.56
C ARG A 34 1.61 17.03 -15.78
N HIS A 35 1.73 15.96 -14.99
CA HIS A 35 2.88 15.05 -15.07
C HIS A 35 2.86 14.22 -16.35
N ASN A 36 1.68 13.77 -16.83
CA ASN A 36 1.58 13.08 -18.11
C ASN A 36 1.99 13.98 -19.30
N PHE A 37 1.60 15.27 -19.26
CA PHE A 37 2.02 16.23 -20.27
C PHE A 37 3.53 16.46 -20.27
N ARG A 38 4.15 16.58 -19.08
CA ARG A 38 5.61 16.69 -18.96
C ARG A 38 6.33 15.45 -19.50
N LEU A 39 5.86 14.25 -19.14
CA LEU A 39 6.43 13.00 -19.66
C LEU A 39 6.31 12.89 -21.18
N HIS A 40 5.20 13.34 -21.76
CA HIS A 40 5.04 13.42 -23.21
C HIS A 40 6.08 14.37 -23.83
N ARG A 41 6.35 15.52 -23.21
CA ARG A 41 7.38 16.46 -23.67
C ARG A 41 8.80 15.93 -23.53
N LEU A 42 9.06 15.10 -22.53
CA LEU A 42 10.33 14.42 -22.31
C LEU A 42 10.54 13.22 -23.26
N GLY A 43 9.55 12.89 -24.09
CA GLY A 43 9.64 11.79 -25.05
C GLY A 43 9.55 10.40 -24.42
N VAL A 44 9.04 10.30 -23.19
CA VAL A 44 8.85 9.03 -22.50
C VAL A 44 7.79 8.20 -23.23
N ALA A 45 8.09 6.92 -23.45
CA ALA A 45 7.21 6.01 -24.16
C ALA A 45 5.84 5.93 -23.48
N ARG A 46 4.80 5.62 -24.27
CA ARG A 46 3.45 5.46 -23.72
C ARG A 46 3.38 4.27 -22.77
N GLU A 47 4.14 3.23 -23.08
CA GLU A 47 4.23 1.96 -22.36
C GLU A 47 4.79 2.18 -20.95
N ASP A 48 5.87 2.96 -20.80
CA ASP A 48 6.46 3.28 -19.49
C ASP A 48 5.49 4.07 -18.61
N ARG A 49 4.74 5.02 -19.22
CA ARG A 49 3.70 5.77 -18.51
C ARG A 49 2.57 4.87 -18.03
N ILE A 50 2.12 3.92 -18.87
CA ILE A 50 1.13 2.92 -18.49
C ILE A 50 1.66 2.04 -17.35
N GLN A 51 2.92 1.63 -17.43
CA GLN A 51 3.55 0.82 -16.39
C GLN A 51 3.59 1.57 -15.05
N ALA A 52 3.95 2.85 -15.03
CA ALA A 52 3.90 3.67 -13.81
C ALA A 52 2.48 3.76 -13.22
N VAL A 53 1.45 3.92 -14.07
CA VAL A 53 0.04 3.90 -13.65
C VAL A 53 -0.33 2.54 -13.04
N ASN A 54 0.05 1.43 -13.67
CA ASN A 54 -0.25 0.09 -13.18
C ASN A 54 0.41 -0.20 -11.83
N ILE A 55 1.66 0.22 -11.64
CA ILE A 55 2.36 0.12 -10.35
C ILE A 55 1.60 0.92 -9.28
N ALA A 56 1.19 2.14 -9.58
CA ALA A 56 0.42 2.97 -8.65
C ALA A 56 -0.93 2.33 -8.28
N LEU A 57 -1.63 1.73 -9.25
CA LEU A 57 -2.88 1.01 -9.00
C LEU A 57 -2.64 -0.17 -8.06
N GLN A 58 -1.59 -0.97 -8.27
CA GLN A 58 -1.27 -2.10 -7.37
C GLN A 58 -1.08 -1.64 -5.92
N VAL A 59 -0.38 -0.54 -5.70
CA VAL A 59 -0.19 0.05 -4.36
C VAL A 59 -1.51 0.57 -3.78
N LYS A 60 -2.34 1.22 -4.61
CA LYS A 60 -3.64 1.78 -4.19
C LYS A 60 -4.70 0.71 -3.87
N MET A 61 -4.67 -0.44 -4.54
CA MET A 61 -5.72 -1.45 -4.39
C MET A 61 -5.81 -2.02 -2.96
N ALA A 62 -4.68 -2.18 -2.26
CA ALA A 62 -4.68 -2.71 -0.90
C ALA A 62 -5.47 -1.85 0.09
N PRO A 63 -5.15 -0.56 0.30
CA PRO A 63 -5.94 0.29 1.20
C PRO A 63 -7.37 0.52 0.69
N HIS A 64 -7.59 0.50 -0.63
CA HIS A 64 -8.94 0.60 -1.19
C HIS A 64 -9.83 -0.58 -0.76
N ARG A 65 -9.32 -1.82 -0.79
CA ARG A 65 -10.05 -3.00 -0.33
C ARG A 65 -10.41 -2.91 1.16
N ASN A 66 -9.44 -2.53 2.00
CA ASN A 66 -9.69 -2.36 3.44
C ASN A 66 -10.81 -1.36 3.72
N LEU A 67 -10.89 -0.25 2.97
CA LEU A 67 -11.97 0.72 3.11
C LEU A 67 -13.32 0.17 2.68
N VAL A 68 -13.36 -0.65 1.63
CA VAL A 68 -14.60 -1.31 1.18
C VAL A 68 -15.07 -2.33 2.22
N GLU A 69 -14.17 -3.20 2.70
CA GLU A 69 -14.47 -4.19 3.75
C GLU A 69 -14.97 -3.51 5.04
N MET A 70 -14.31 -2.42 5.45
CA MET A 70 -14.76 -1.60 6.59
C MET A 70 -16.17 -1.04 6.35
N ALA A 71 -16.43 -0.44 5.19
CA ALA A 71 -17.74 0.11 4.87
C ALA A 71 -18.83 -0.97 4.82
N GLU A 72 -18.52 -2.14 4.28
CA GLU A 72 -19.40 -3.31 4.24
C GLU A 72 -19.79 -3.78 5.65
N ALA A 73 -18.82 -3.92 6.56
CA ALA A 73 -19.06 -4.29 7.96
C ALA A 73 -20.01 -3.29 8.66
N TYR A 74 -19.73 -1.99 8.51
CA TYR A 74 -20.56 -0.92 9.08
C TYR A 74 -22.00 -0.92 8.55
N LEU A 75 -22.19 -1.16 7.24
CA LEU A 75 -23.50 -1.05 6.59
C LEU A 75 -24.34 -2.33 6.68
N MET A 76 -23.72 -3.51 6.79
CA MET A 76 -24.44 -4.80 6.90
C MET A 76 -24.77 -5.22 8.33
N GLY A 77 -24.38 -4.44 9.34
CA GLY A 77 -24.91 -4.56 10.70
C GLY A 77 -24.31 -5.68 11.56
N GLY A 78 -23.00 -5.92 11.45
CA GLY A 78 -22.27 -6.84 12.32
C GLY A 78 -21.04 -6.16 12.90
N GLU A 79 -21.16 -5.72 14.15
CA GLU A 79 -20.10 -5.19 15.04
C GLU A 79 -19.59 -3.77 14.74
N GLU A 80 -19.74 -2.89 15.75
CA GLU A 80 -18.94 -1.67 15.86
C GLU A 80 -17.46 -2.05 15.81
N PRO A 81 -16.58 -1.24 15.18
CA PRO A 81 -15.16 -1.56 15.17
C PRO A 81 -14.66 -1.50 16.59
N THR A 82 -14.43 -2.66 17.16
CA THR A 82 -13.66 -2.78 18.39
C THR A 82 -12.27 -2.26 18.06
N GLU A 83 -11.89 -1.15 18.70
CA GLU A 83 -10.53 -0.64 18.66
C GLU A 83 -9.59 -1.75 19.17
N GLY A 84 -8.92 -2.46 18.26
CA GLY A 84 -7.98 -3.53 18.62
C GLY A 84 -8.08 -4.82 17.81
N GLY A 85 -8.39 -4.76 16.51
CA GLY A 85 -8.32 -5.93 15.64
C GLY A 85 -6.89 -6.21 15.17
N CYS A 86 -6.24 -7.21 15.77
CA CYS A 86 -4.93 -7.73 15.34
C CYS A 86 -5.00 -8.16 13.87
N GLY A 87 -4.47 -7.34 12.97
CA GLY A 87 -4.32 -7.66 11.56
C GLY A 87 -3.28 -8.75 11.38
N GLY A 88 -3.73 -9.99 11.17
CA GLY A 88 -2.86 -11.08 10.71
C GLY A 88 -3.20 -12.43 11.34
N GLY A 89 -4.04 -13.20 10.67
CA GLY A 89 -4.03 -14.67 10.66
C GLY A 89 -3.76 -15.38 11.98
N CYS A 90 -4.70 -15.34 12.91
CA CYS A 90 -4.85 -16.41 13.90
C CYS A 90 -6.20 -17.09 13.64
N GLY A 91 -6.18 -18.10 12.79
CA GLY A 91 -7.34 -18.95 12.51
C GLY A 91 -7.53 -19.94 13.65
N CYS A 92 -8.24 -19.54 14.69
CA CYS A 92 -8.76 -20.46 15.72
C CYS A 92 -10.23 -20.75 15.42
N SER A 93 -10.46 -21.61 14.43
CA SER A 93 -11.75 -22.28 14.23
C SER A 93 -11.54 -23.76 14.55
N GLY A 94 -11.79 -24.11 15.81
CA GLY A 94 -11.72 -25.48 16.30
C GLY A 94 -12.15 -25.51 17.76
N GLU A 95 -13.35 -26.02 18.00
CA GLU A 95 -13.86 -26.36 19.32
C GLU A 95 -13.19 -27.64 19.83
N GLU A 96 -11.91 -27.55 20.18
CA GLU A 96 -11.22 -28.56 20.98
C GLU A 96 -9.91 -27.98 21.56
N GLU A 97 -9.71 -28.29 22.83
CA GLU A 97 -8.69 -27.76 23.73
C GLU A 97 -7.26 -27.90 23.16
N GLY A 98 -6.50 -26.80 23.15
CA GLY A 98 -5.05 -26.86 22.91
C GLY A 98 -4.47 -25.67 22.16
N CYS A 99 -4.35 -24.52 22.83
CA CYS A 99 -3.48 -23.44 22.35
C CYS A 99 -2.72 -22.81 23.51
N CYS A 100 -1.97 -23.63 24.25
CA CYS A 100 -0.88 -23.24 25.15
C CYS A 100 -0.09 -24.51 25.49
N ASP A 101 0.76 -25.01 24.60
CA ASP A 101 1.84 -25.89 25.03
C ASP A 101 3.16 -25.52 24.36
N GLU A 102 4.22 -25.74 25.13
CA GLU A 102 5.45 -24.97 25.21
C GLU A 102 6.22 -24.83 23.89
N GLY A 103 6.36 -23.60 23.39
CA GLY A 103 7.24 -23.35 22.25
C GLY A 103 7.11 -22.03 21.49
N GLY A 104 7.11 -20.89 22.19
CA GLY A 104 7.61 -19.64 21.61
C GLY A 104 6.59 -18.64 21.04
N CYS A 105 6.05 -17.80 21.94
CA CYS A 105 5.63 -16.45 21.60
C CYS A 105 6.77 -15.49 21.99
N GLY A 106 7.69 -15.25 21.05
CA GLY A 106 8.86 -14.39 21.28
C GLY A 106 8.47 -12.95 21.59
N GLU A 107 8.81 -12.54 22.81
CA GLU A 107 8.95 -11.19 23.40
C GLU A 107 8.20 -10.03 22.74
N GLY A 108 6.95 -9.86 23.17
CA GLY A 108 6.13 -8.67 22.90
C GLY A 108 4.74 -8.72 23.53
N GLY A 109 4.64 -9.25 24.76
CA GLY A 109 3.48 -9.31 25.66
C GLY A 109 2.08 -9.03 25.09
N CYS A 110 1.29 -10.09 24.89
CA CYS A 110 -0.18 -9.99 24.89
C CYS A 110 -0.65 -9.66 26.31
N GLY A 111 -0.74 -8.37 26.63
CA GLY A 111 -1.25 -7.88 27.89
C GLY A 111 -2.77 -7.88 27.91
N CYS A 112 -3.39 -9.03 28.21
CA CYS A 112 -4.79 -9.06 28.67
C CYS A 112 -4.77 -8.85 30.19
N GLY A 113 -4.80 -7.60 30.63
CA GLY A 113 -4.86 -7.23 32.05
C GLY A 113 -6.23 -6.70 32.43
N ALA A 114 -6.91 -7.48 33.30
CA ALA A 114 -8.01 -7.20 34.24
C ALA A 114 -9.15 -6.24 33.83
#